data_AF-K1Z0G7-F1
#
_entry.id   AF-K1Z0G7-F1
#
_cell.length_a   1.000
_cell.length_b   1.000
_cell.length_c   1.000
_cell.angle_alpha   90.00
_cell.angle_beta   90.00
_cell.angle_gamma   90.00
#
_symmetry.space_group_name_H-M   'P 1'
#
loop_
_entity.id
_entity.type
_entity.pdbx_description
1 polymer ?
#
loop_
_entity_poly.entity_id
_entity_poly.type
_entity_poly.pdbx_seq_one_letter_code
_entity_poly.pdbx_strand_id
1 'polypeptide(L)' 'MKDFVSIIIPIFNGAKTIERCLKTAILQSNDQPIEIIIVNNGSTDNTLNVIEKSLVKNPSWKKYIIKVINQ' A
#
# COMPACT_ATOMS: atom_id res chain seq x y z
N MET A 1 -24.48 5.41 6.03
CA MET A 1 -23.36 4.63 6.59
C MET A 1 -22.19 4.76 5.62
N LYS A 2 -20.96 4.93 6.08
CA LYS A 2 -19.78 5.02 5.22
C LYS A 2 -19.08 3.67 5.32
N ASP A 3 -19.09 2.88 4.25
CA ASP A 3 -18.55 1.53 4.28
C ASP A 3 -17.02 1.59 4.42
N PHE A 4 -16.48 0.77 5.32
CA PHE A 4 -15.06 0.67 5.56
C PHE A 4 -14.52 -0.58 4.86
N VAL A 5 -13.47 -0.41 4.06
CA VAL A 5 -12.87 -1.49 3.28
C VAL A 5 -11.40 -1.67 3.68
N SER A 6 -11.02 -2.90 3.98
CA SER A 6 -9.62 -3.30 4.13
C SER A 6 -9.14 -4.01 2.87
N ILE A 7 -8.04 -3.54 2.29
CA ILE A 7 -7.39 -4.08 1.10
C ILE A 7 -6.09 -4.76 1.54
N ILE A 8 -6.02 -6.08 1.37
CA ILE A 8 -4.82 -6.87 1.70
C ILE A 8 -4.04 -7.13 0.41
N ILE A 9 -2.76 -6.74 0.40
CA ILE A 9 -1.86 -6.85 -0.76
C ILE A 9 -0.68 -7.75 -0.37
N PRO A 10 -0.77 -9.08 -0.59
CA PRO A 10 0.39 -9.95 -0.48
C PRO A 10 1.37 -9.62 -1.62
N ILE A 11 2.66 -9.56 -1.31
CA ILE A 11 3.67 -9.22 -2.30
C ILE A 11 4.99 -9.96 -2.08
N PHE A 12 5.55 -10.43 -3.18
CA PHE A 12 6.88 -11.02 -3.28
C PHE A 12 7.55 -10.51 -4.56
N ASN A 13 8.72 -9.90 -4.43
CA ASN A 13 9.51 -9.33 -5.52
C ASN A 13 8.71 -8.42 -6.49
N GLY A 14 7.90 -7.53 -5.92
CA GLY A 14 6.99 -6.65 -6.65
C GLY A 14 7.44 -5.20 -6.73
N ALA A 15 8.74 -4.91 -6.65
CA ALA A 15 9.28 -3.55 -6.70
C ALA A 15 8.80 -2.74 -7.92
N LYS A 16 8.52 -3.41 -9.04
CA LYS A 16 8.06 -2.77 -10.29
C LYS A 16 6.56 -2.45 -10.32
N THR A 17 5.76 -3.00 -9.41
CA THR A 17 4.28 -2.94 -9.48
C THR A 17 3.63 -2.34 -8.25
N ILE A 18 4.28 -2.40 -7.09
CA ILE A 18 3.68 -1.99 -5.80
C ILE A 18 3.27 -0.53 -5.75
N GLU A 19 4.08 0.41 -6.27
CA GLU A 19 3.72 1.84 -6.29
C GLU A 19 2.43 2.08 -7.09
N ARG A 20 2.30 1.46 -8.27
CA ARG A 20 1.08 1.54 -9.10
C ARG A 20 -0.12 0.91 -8.41
N CYS A 21 0.08 -0.22 -7.75
CA CYS A 21 -0.98 -0.91 -7.00
C CYS A 21 -1.53 -0.01 -5.89
N LEU A 22 -0.66 0.55 -5.04
CA LEU A 22 -1.03 1.47 -3.96
C LEU A 22 -1.76 2.71 -4.48
N LYS A 23 -1.22 3.33 -5.54
CA LYS A 23 -1.84 4.49 -6.17
C LYS A 23 -3.25 4.17 -6.67
N THR A 24 -3.45 3.00 -7.28
CA THR A 24 -4.76 2.59 -7.81
C THR A 24 -5.75 2.34 -6.69
N ALA A 25 -5.35 1.61 -5.64
CA ALA A 25 -6.19 1.35 -4.47
C ALA A 25 -6.66 2.65 -3.80
N ILE A 26 -5.75 3.62 -3.64
CA ILE A 26 -6.04 4.93 -3.06
C ILE A 26 -6.97 5.75 -3.96
N LEU A 27 -6.73 5.79 -5.27
CA LEU A 27 -7.59 6.55 -6.19
C LEU A 27 -9.02 6.00 -6.26
N GLN A 28 -9.17 4.68 -6.24
CA GLN A 28 -10.48 4.03 -6.24
C GLN A 28 -11.24 4.17 -4.92
N SER A 29 -10.56 4.57 -3.84
CA SER A 29 -11.22 4.82 -2.56
C SER A 29 -12.21 5.98 -2.62
N ASN A 30 -12.11 6.88 -3.61
CA ASN A 30 -12.96 8.07 -3.74
C ASN A 30 -13.10 8.86 -2.41
N ASP A 31 -11.98 9.08 -1.73
CA ASP A 31 -11.87 9.74 -0.41
C ASP A 31 -12.71 9.08 0.71
N GLN A 32 -13.06 7.81 0.54
CA GLN A 32 -13.58 6.97 1.61
C GLN A 32 -12.45 6.49 2.51
N PRO A 33 -12.69 6.33 3.82
CA PRO A 33 -11.70 5.73 4.71
C PRO A 33 -11.48 4.27 4.30
N ILE A 34 -10.23 3.93 4.00
CA ILE A 34 -9.79 2.57 3.72
C ILE A 34 -8.55 2.22 4.54
N GLU A 35 -8.36 0.93 4.75
CA GLU A 35 -7.11 0.37 5.26
C GLU A 35 -6.42 -0.44 4.15
N ILE A 36 -5.12 -0.27 4.01
CA ILE A 36 -4.28 -1.04 3.10
C ILE A 36 -3.25 -1.77 3.94
N ILE A 37 -3.23 -3.10 3.86
CA ILE A 37 -2.27 -3.96 4.55
C ILE A 37 -1.40 -4.64 3.49
N ILE A 38 -0.13 -4.23 3.42
CA ILE A 38 0.85 -4.82 2.53
C ILE A 38 1.58 -5.92 3.29
N VAL A 39 1.50 -7.16 2.81
CA VAL A 39 2.17 -8.31 3.44
C VAL A 39 3.36 -8.69 2.55
N ASN A 40 4.56 -8.28 2.94
CA ASN A 40 5.79 -8.69 2.27
C ASN A 40 6.14 -10.12 2.66
N ASN A 41 6.08 -11.04 1.70
CA ASN A 41 6.33 -12.46 1.90
C ASN A 41 7.79 -12.82 1.59
N GLY A 42 8.73 -12.18 2.29
CA GLY A 42 10.16 -12.44 2.12
C GLY A 42 10.76 -11.95 0.79
N SER A 43 10.29 -10.82 0.23
CA SER A 43 10.91 -10.25 -0.98
C SER A 43 12.42 -10.05 -0.80
N THR A 44 13.18 -10.46 -1.82
CA THR A 44 14.64 -10.32 -1.89
C THR A 44 15.08 -9.17 -2.80
N ASP A 45 14.14 -8.49 -3.44
CA ASP A 45 14.38 -7.33 -4.28
C ASP A 45 14.13 -6.01 -3.50
N ASN A 46 14.03 -4.90 -4.22
CA ASN A 46 13.81 -3.57 -3.65
C ASN A 46 12.35 -3.27 -3.24
N THR A 47 11.47 -4.27 -3.10
CA THR A 47 10.03 -4.04 -2.83
C THR A 47 9.78 -3.14 -1.63
N LEU A 48 10.42 -3.41 -0.48
CA LEU A 48 10.26 -2.62 0.74
C LEU A 48 10.71 -1.17 0.55
N ASN A 49 11.87 -0.96 -0.07
CA ASN A 49 12.39 0.38 -0.37
C ASN A 49 11.44 1.18 -1.28
N VAL A 50 10.81 0.53 -2.26
CA VAL A 50 9.81 1.18 -3.11
C VAL A 50 8.57 1.56 -2.32
N ILE A 51 8.09 0.72 -1.41
CA ILE A 51 6.95 1.03 -0.52
C ILE A 51 7.27 2.27 0.32
N GLU A 52 8.40 2.26 1.05
CA GLU A 52 8.81 3.36 1.92
C GLU A 52 8.94 4.69 1.16
N LYS A 53 9.65 4.67 0.02
CA LYS A 53 9.79 5.85 -0.84
C LYS A 53 8.45 6.36 -1.35
N SER A 54 7.53 5.47 -1.69
CA SER A 54 6.19 5.85 -2.16
C SER A 54 5.39 6.56 -1.06
N LEU A 55 5.49 6.11 0.19
CA LEU A 55 4.83 6.75 1.33
C LEU A 55 5.40 8.14 1.63
N VAL A 56 6.73 8.31 1.54
CA VAL A 56 7.39 9.62 1.74
C VAL A 56 7.05 10.59 0.61
N LYS A 57 7.08 10.13 -0.64
CA LYS A 57 6.79 10.93 -1.84
C LYS A 57 5.34 11.41 -1.90
N ASN A 58 4.41 10.70 -1.25
CA ASN A 58 2.99 11.02 -1.27
C ASN A 58 2.46 11.31 0.16
N PRO A 59 2.76 12.48 0.74
CA PRO A 59 2.36 12.80 2.12
C PRO A 59 0.83 12.84 2.31
N SER A 60 0.06 13.08 1.24
CA SER A 60 -1.41 13.02 1.27
C SER A 60 -1.96 11.63 1.59
N TRP A 61 -1.16 10.57 1.41
CA TRP A 61 -1.56 9.20 1.72
C TRP A 61 -1.62 8.92 3.24
N LYS A 62 -1.05 9.81 4.07
CA LYS A 62 -1.11 9.72 5.54
C LYS A 62 -2.53 9.76 6.12
N LYS A 63 -3.52 10.18 5.34
CA LYS A 63 -4.95 10.14 5.74
C LYS A 63 -5.55 8.74 5.72
N TYR A 64 -4.90 7.79 5.04
CA TYR A 64 -5.32 6.38 4.98
C TYR A 64 -4.52 5.55 5.97
N ILE A 65 -5.11 4.45 6.44
CA ILE A 65 -4.38 3.50 7.28
C ILE A 65 -3.57 2.60 6.34
N ILE A 66 -2.25 2.74 6.33
CA ILE A 66 -1.36 1.90 5.52
C ILE A 66 -0.39 1.17 6.45
N LYS A 67 -0.44 -0.16 6.44
CA LYS A 67 0.39 -1.03 7.27
C LYS A 67 1.26 -1.90 6.38
N VAL A 68 2.53 -2.06 6.74
CA VAL A 68 3.46 -2.99 6.11
C VAL A 68 3.79 -4.07 7.12
N ILE A 69 3.50 -5.32 6.78
CA ILE A 69 3.83 -6.50 7.56
C ILE A 69 4.94 -7.22 6.80
N ASN A 70 6.08 -7.42 7.45
CA ASN A 70 7.18 -8.20 6.91
C ASN A 70 7.17 -9.58 7.56
N GLN A 71 6.97 -10.62 6.75
CA GLN A 71 7.05 -12.03 7.19
C GLN A 71 8.44 -12.60 6.91
#